data_AF-A0A2D4EK94-F1
#
_entry.id   AF-A0A2D4EK94-F1
#
_cell.length_a   1.000
_cell.length_b   1.000
_cell.length_c   1.000
_cell.angle_alpha   90.00
_cell.angle_beta   90.00
_cell.angle_gamma   90.00
#
_symmetry.space_group_name_H-M   'P 1'
#
loop_
_entity.id
_entity.type
_entity.pdbx_description
1 polymer ?
#
loop_
_entity_poly.entity_id
_entity_poly.type
_entity_poly.pdbx_seq_one_letter_code
_entity_poly.pdbx_strand_id
1 'polypeptide(L)'
;DSPVAASTSATVLADKAEDSLKREIKKMEQTLQKVHQATAWSVKTTSIASFFSRAVLIWIEQMKERMPPGNLRLQQDLNKITAATQFIADATINGVKYATKAIAASVAARRLVWLRHWQADLKHKW
;
A
#
# COMPACT_ATOMS: atom_id res chain seq x y z
N ASP A 1 13.75 53.62 26.62
CA ASP A 1 12.86 53.16 25.53
C ASP A 1 13.43 51.99 24.77
N SER A 2 12.53 51.03 24.49
CA SER A 2 12.66 49.74 23.80
C SER A 2 13.16 48.56 24.66
N PRO A 3 12.30 47.55 24.86
CA PRO A 3 12.22 46.43 23.91
C PRO A 3 10.77 45.96 23.68
N VAL A 4 10.11 46.47 22.65
CA VAL A 4 8.79 45.95 22.19
C VAL A 4 8.89 45.35 20.78
N ALA A 5 9.89 45.76 19.99
CA ALA A 5 10.09 45.28 18.61
C ALA A 5 10.62 43.84 18.52
N ALA A 6 11.31 43.33 19.55
CA ALA A 6 11.85 41.97 19.55
C ALA A 6 10.75 40.91 19.79
N SER A 7 9.78 41.21 20.66
CA SER A 7 8.69 40.28 20.98
C SER A 7 7.71 40.09 19.82
N THR A 8 7.42 41.14 19.04
CA THR A 8 6.53 41.00 17.87
C THR A 8 7.16 40.20 16.74
N SER A 9 8.46 40.34 16.48
CA SER A 9 9.17 39.52 15.49
C SER A 9 9.25 38.05 15.88
N ALA A 10 9.49 37.75 17.17
CA ALA A 10 9.53 36.37 17.66
C ALA A 10 8.17 35.67 17.51
N THR A 11 7.06 36.36 17.83
CA THR A 11 5.70 35.81 17.70
C THR A 11 5.32 35.56 16.24
N VAL A 12 5.66 36.48 15.31
CA VAL A 12 5.37 36.31 13.87
C VAL A 12 6.21 35.19 13.23
N LEU A 13 7.45 34.99 13.69
CA LEU A 13 8.31 33.89 13.23
C LEU A 13 7.84 32.53 13.77
N ALA A 14 7.37 32.48 15.01
CA ALA A 14 6.77 31.28 15.60
C ALA A 14 5.49 30.86 14.87
N ASP A 15 4.60 31.82 14.58
CA ASP A 15 3.33 31.60 13.86
C ASP A 15 3.56 31.09 12.42
N LYS A 16 4.52 31.70 11.70
CA LYS A 16 4.92 31.22 10.35
C LYS A 16 5.54 29.82 10.38
N ALA A 17 6.30 29.48 11.42
CA ALA A 17 6.90 28.15 11.58
C ALA A 17 5.83 27.08 11.85
N GLU A 18 4.84 27.41 12.68
CA GLU A 18 3.70 26.54 12.99
C GLU A 18 2.82 26.28 11.74
N ASP A 19 2.51 27.33 10.98
CA ASP A 19 1.78 27.23 9.72
C ASP A 19 2.54 26.43 8.64
N SER A 20 3.86 26.51 8.64
CA SER A 20 4.70 25.69 7.77
C SER A 20 4.62 24.21 8.16
N LEU A 21 4.78 23.90 9.45
CA LEU A 21 4.70 22.55 9.99
C LEU A 21 3.34 21.90 9.73
N LYS A 22 2.24 22.63 9.95
CA LYS A 22 0.88 22.17 9.69
C LYS A 22 0.65 21.85 8.21
N ARG A 23 1.19 22.66 7.31
CA ARG A 23 1.15 22.40 5.86
C ARG A 23 1.98 21.16 5.47
N GLU A 24 3.14 20.98 6.06
CA GLU A 24 3.99 19.80 5.84
C GLU A 24 3.29 18.52 6.29
N ILE A 25 2.72 18.52 7.50
CA ILE A 25 1.95 17.40 8.06
C ILE A 25 0.77 17.04 7.18
N LYS A 26 -0.01 18.05 6.73
CA LYS A 26 -1.15 17.82 5.83
C LYS A 26 -0.72 17.14 4.53
N LYS A 27 0.43 17.53 3.96
CA LYS A 27 0.99 16.88 2.77
C LYS A 27 1.40 15.43 3.06
N MET A 28 2.03 15.15 4.21
CA MET A 28 2.38 13.79 4.61
C MET A 28 1.13 12.91 4.78
N GLU A 29 0.09 13.42 5.44
CA GLU A 29 -1.17 12.70 5.65
C GLU A 29 -1.89 12.37 4.33
N GLN A 30 -1.95 13.34 3.41
CA GLN A 30 -2.49 13.13 2.06
C GLN A 30 -1.70 12.05 1.29
N THR A 31 -0.37 12.04 1.42
CA THR A 31 0.49 11.05 0.79
C THR A 31 0.22 9.66 1.36
N LEU A 32 0.15 9.55 2.68
CA LEU A 32 -0.17 8.29 3.37
C LEU A 32 -1.56 7.77 3.03
N GLN A 33 -2.56 8.65 2.88
CA GLN A 33 -3.89 8.26 2.45
C GLN A 33 -3.89 7.69 1.03
N LYS A 34 -3.17 8.33 0.09
CA LYS A 34 -3.02 7.83 -1.28
C LYS A 34 -2.33 6.47 -1.32
N VAL A 35 -1.25 6.30 -0.54
CA VAL A 35 -0.55 5.02 -0.41
C VAL A 35 -1.48 3.95 0.14
N HIS A 36 -2.20 4.24 1.23
CA HIS A 36 -3.16 3.31 1.82
C HIS A 36 -4.21 2.86 0.80
N GLN A 37 -4.84 3.79 0.09
CA GLN A 37 -5.81 3.49 -0.96
C GLN A 37 -5.21 2.63 -2.09
N ALA A 38 -4.03 3.01 -2.60
CA ALA A 38 -3.35 2.24 -3.65
C ALA A 38 -3.02 0.81 -3.19
N THR A 39 -2.56 0.64 -1.95
CA THR A 39 -2.27 -0.68 -1.38
C THR A 39 -3.54 -1.51 -1.16
N ALA A 40 -4.66 -0.88 -0.77
CA ALA A 40 -5.95 -1.57 -0.68
C ALA A 40 -6.45 -2.06 -2.04
N TRP A 41 -6.32 -1.23 -3.09
CA TRP A 41 -6.57 -1.65 -4.47
C TRP A 41 -5.67 -2.82 -4.89
N SER A 42 -4.38 -2.77 -4.53
CA SER A 42 -3.45 -3.87 -4.80
C SER A 42 -3.89 -5.18 -4.14
N VAL A 43 -4.29 -5.15 -2.86
CA VAL A 43 -4.83 -6.35 -2.16
C VAL A 43 -6.06 -6.89 -2.89
N LYS A 44 -7.00 -6.01 -3.28
CA LYS A 44 -8.21 -6.42 -3.98
C LYS A 44 -7.88 -7.07 -5.34
N THR A 45 -7.05 -6.42 -6.15
CA THR A 45 -6.68 -6.92 -7.48
C THR A 45 -5.89 -8.23 -7.41
N THR A 46 -4.92 -8.32 -6.49
CA THR A 46 -4.13 -9.55 -6.31
C THR A 46 -4.98 -10.70 -5.78
N SER A 47 -5.97 -10.44 -4.91
CA SER A 47 -6.92 -11.45 -4.46
C SER A 47 -7.80 -11.97 -5.59
N ILE A 48 -8.30 -11.08 -6.45
CA ILE A 48 -9.08 -11.45 -7.65
C ILE A 48 -8.21 -12.29 -8.60
N ALA A 49 -6.97 -11.86 -8.87
CA ALA A 49 -6.04 -12.60 -9.70
C ALA A 49 -5.73 -14.00 -9.13
N SER A 50 -5.58 -14.13 -7.81
CA SER A 50 -5.39 -15.42 -7.14
C SER A 50 -6.59 -16.35 -7.35
N PHE A 51 -7.80 -15.83 -7.18
CA PHE A 51 -9.03 -16.58 -7.40
C PHE A 51 -9.11 -17.14 -8.82
N PHE A 52 -8.92 -16.27 -9.83
CA PHE A 52 -8.99 -16.70 -11.23
C PHE A 52 -7.84 -17.62 -11.62
N SER A 53 -6.62 -17.42 -11.09
CA SER A 53 -5.50 -18.34 -11.35
C SER A 53 -5.82 -19.75 -10.86
N ARG A 54 -6.42 -19.87 -9.67
CA ARG A 54 -6.86 -21.17 -9.13
C ARG A 54 -8.00 -21.77 -9.92
N ALA A 55 -8.97 -20.96 -10.36
CA ALA A 55 -10.05 -21.44 -11.23
C ALA A 55 -9.53 -21.98 -12.57
N VAL A 56 -8.57 -21.27 -13.18
CA VAL A 56 -7.91 -21.71 -14.43
C VAL A 56 -7.23 -23.05 -14.25
N LEU A 57 -6.58 -23.32 -13.12
CA LEU A 57 -5.98 -24.64 -12.85
C LEU A 57 -7.03 -25.76 -12.85
N ILE A 58 -8.18 -25.53 -12.21
CA ILE A 58 -9.29 -26.50 -12.19
C ILE A 58 -9.80 -26.74 -13.62
N TRP A 59 -9.99 -25.67 -14.40
CA TRP A 59 -10.45 -25.79 -15.78
C TRP A 59 -9.45 -26.51 -16.69
N ILE A 60 -8.15 -26.29 -16.50
CA ILE A 60 -7.11 -27.02 -17.24
C ILE A 60 -7.16 -28.52 -16.89
N GLU A 61 -7.35 -28.86 -15.63
CA GLU A 61 -7.44 -30.27 -15.21
C GLU A 61 -8.67 -30.95 -15.86
N GLN A 62 -9.81 -30.28 -15.84
CA GLN A 62 -11.02 -30.75 -16.53
C GLN A 62 -10.82 -30.89 -18.05
N MET A 63 -10.02 -30.01 -18.67
CA MET A 63 -9.67 -30.13 -20.09
C MET A 63 -8.75 -31.33 -20.35
N LYS A 64 -7.80 -31.60 -19.45
CA LYS A 64 -6.90 -32.77 -19.53
C LYS A 64 -7.67 -34.08 -19.44
N GLU A 65 -8.66 -34.16 -18.55
CA GLU A 65 -9.53 -35.33 -18.39
C GLU A 65 -10.35 -35.66 -19.65
N ARG A 66 -10.77 -34.64 -20.41
CA ARG A 66 -11.59 -34.79 -21.63
C ARG A 66 -10.77 -35.03 -22.89
N MET A 67 -9.44 -34.98 -22.79
CA MET A 67 -8.57 -34.99 -23.95
C MET A 67 -8.35 -36.42 -24.49
N PRO A 68 -8.50 -36.67 -25.81
CA PRO A 68 -8.24 -37.98 -26.37
C PRO A 68 -6.75 -38.35 -26.27
N PRO A 69 -6.42 -39.62 -25.96
CA PRO A 69 -5.03 -40.08 -25.91
C PRO A 69 -4.41 -39.98 -27.31
N GLY A 70 -3.30 -39.25 -27.43
CA GLY A 70 -2.53 -39.14 -28.68
C GLY A 70 -1.99 -37.74 -29.02
N ASN A 71 -2.56 -36.69 -28.45
CA ASN A 71 -2.15 -35.31 -28.76
C ASN A 71 -1.02 -34.80 -27.85
N LEU A 72 0.16 -35.45 -27.91
CA LEU A 72 1.32 -35.19 -27.02
C LEU A 72 1.71 -33.70 -26.93
N ARG A 73 1.65 -32.96 -28.05
CA ARG A 73 1.97 -31.53 -28.09
C ARG A 73 1.00 -30.70 -27.26
N LEU A 74 -0.30 -30.97 -27.37
CA LEU A 74 -1.32 -30.27 -26.58
C LEU A 74 -1.16 -30.57 -25.08
N GLN A 75 -0.81 -31.79 -24.70
CA GLN A 75 -0.53 -32.12 -23.29
C GLN A 75 0.68 -31.35 -22.77
N GLN A 76 1.76 -31.26 -23.55
CA GLN A 76 2.94 -30.49 -23.18
C GLN A 76 2.62 -29.01 -23.00
N ASP A 77 1.84 -28.42 -23.91
CA ASP A 77 1.46 -27.01 -23.83
C ASP A 77 0.53 -26.74 -22.63
N LEU A 78 -0.43 -27.63 -22.34
CA LEU A 78 -1.25 -27.54 -21.13
C LEU A 78 -0.42 -27.65 -19.85
N ASN A 79 0.63 -28.48 -19.84
CA ASN A 79 1.53 -28.57 -18.69
C ASN A 79 2.34 -27.28 -18.49
N LYS A 80 2.81 -26.64 -19.57
CA LYS A 80 3.47 -25.32 -19.49
C LYS A 80 2.52 -24.26 -18.92
N ILE A 81 1.27 -24.22 -19.38
CA ILE A 81 0.25 -23.28 -18.88
C ILE A 81 -0.09 -23.58 -17.42
N THR A 82 -0.15 -24.85 -17.03
CA THR A 82 -0.36 -25.27 -15.63
C THR A 82 0.75 -24.70 -14.74
N ALA A 83 2.02 -24.91 -15.11
CA ALA A 83 3.16 -24.41 -14.35
C ALA A 83 3.17 -22.87 -14.27
N ALA A 84 2.90 -22.19 -15.39
CA ALA A 84 2.82 -20.73 -15.40
C ALA A 84 1.68 -20.20 -14.51
N THR A 85 0.51 -20.85 -14.54
CA THR A 85 -0.66 -20.44 -13.74
C THR A 85 -0.45 -20.70 -12.25
N GLN A 86 0.19 -21.82 -11.89
CA GLN A 86 0.62 -22.09 -10.51
C GLN A 86 1.56 -21.00 -10.01
N PHE A 87 2.56 -20.64 -10.80
CA PHE A 87 3.48 -19.55 -10.46
C PHE A 87 2.74 -18.21 -10.26
N ILE A 88 1.79 -17.87 -11.13
CA ILE A 88 0.98 -16.65 -10.97
C ILE A 88 0.17 -16.72 -9.67
N ALA A 89 -0.46 -17.86 -9.37
CA ALA A 89 -1.20 -18.04 -8.12
C ALA A 89 -0.30 -17.82 -6.89
N ASP A 90 0.91 -18.37 -6.87
CA ASP A 90 1.87 -18.18 -5.77
C ASP A 90 2.39 -16.73 -5.71
N ALA A 91 2.63 -16.10 -6.86
CA ALA A 91 3.02 -14.69 -6.95
C ALA A 91 1.94 -13.77 -6.37
N THR A 92 0.65 -14.07 -6.58
CA THR A 92 -0.44 -13.26 -6.03
C THR A 92 -0.51 -13.33 -4.51
N ILE A 93 -0.18 -14.47 -3.89
CA ILE A 93 -0.10 -14.62 -2.42
C ILE A 93 1.01 -13.70 -1.87
N ASN A 94 2.18 -13.69 -2.53
CA ASN A 94 3.26 -12.77 -2.20
C ASN A 94 2.84 -11.31 -2.39
N GLY A 95 2.12 -10.99 -3.46
CA GLY A 95 1.55 -9.67 -3.71
C GLY A 95 0.66 -9.18 -2.57
N VAL A 96 -0.31 -10.00 -2.13
CA VAL A 96 -1.18 -9.70 -0.98
C VAL A 96 -0.35 -9.50 0.28
N LYS A 97 0.64 -10.36 0.55
CA LYS A 97 1.51 -10.26 1.74
C LYS A 97 2.29 -8.94 1.78
N TYR A 98 2.82 -8.47 0.65
CA TYR A 98 3.53 -7.19 0.62
C TYR A 98 2.59 -5.99 0.68
N ALA A 99 1.44 -6.06 0.01
CA ALA A 99 0.44 -4.99 0.05
C ALA A 99 -0.15 -4.82 1.46
N THR A 100 -0.42 -5.91 2.18
CA THR A 100 -0.88 -5.87 3.59
C THR A 100 0.17 -5.30 4.53
N LYS A 101 1.46 -5.64 4.34
CA LYS A 101 2.57 -4.98 5.07
C LYS A 101 2.63 -3.48 4.78
N ALA A 102 2.41 -3.07 3.53
CA ALA A 102 2.39 -1.66 3.17
C ALA A 102 1.20 -0.91 3.80
N ILE A 103 0.02 -1.56 3.91
CA ILE A 103 -1.11 -1.03 4.69
C ILE A 103 -0.70 -0.81 6.15
N ALA A 104 -0.13 -1.83 6.81
CA ALA A 104 0.32 -1.72 8.19
C ALA A 104 1.35 -0.59 8.38
N ALA A 105 2.32 -0.48 7.46
CA ALA A 105 3.32 0.58 7.46
C ALA A 105 2.69 1.97 7.27
N SER A 106 1.70 2.12 6.37
CA SER A 106 0.98 3.39 6.17
C SER A 106 0.24 3.84 7.43
N VAL A 107 -0.37 2.89 8.16
CA VAL A 107 -1.06 3.15 9.43
C VAL A 107 -0.07 3.55 10.52
N ALA A 108 1.04 2.84 10.64
CA ALA A 108 2.10 3.18 11.59
C ALA A 108 2.69 4.58 11.32
N ALA A 109 3.01 4.89 10.05
CA ALA A 109 3.49 6.20 9.65
C ALA A 109 2.47 7.31 9.95
N ARG A 110 1.18 7.07 9.71
CA ARG A 110 0.13 8.03 10.06
C ARG A 110 0.09 8.30 11.56
N ARG A 111 0.19 7.25 12.39
CA ARG A 111 0.26 7.41 13.86
C ARG A 111 1.47 8.23 14.29
N LEU A 112 2.64 8.00 13.70
CA LEU A 112 3.85 8.79 13.99
C LEU A 112 3.69 10.27 13.62
N VAL A 113 3.08 10.56 12.47
CA VAL A 113 2.78 11.95 12.06
C VAL A 113 1.87 12.64 13.07
N TRP A 114 0.83 11.95 13.54
CA TRP A 114 -0.09 12.49 14.55
C TRP A 114 0.58 12.69 15.92
N LEU A 115 1.44 11.76 16.35
CA LEU A 115 2.20 11.92 17.60
C LEU A 115 3.17 13.11 17.55
N ARG A 116 3.82 13.35 16.40
CA ARG A 116 4.70 14.52 16.20
C ARG A 116 3.93 15.82 16.37
N HIS A 117 2.69 15.88 15.86
CA HIS A 117 1.81 17.04 16.05
C HIS A 117 1.45 17.24 17.52
N TRP A 118 1.03 16.19 18.22
CA TRP A 118 0.69 16.28 19.65
C TRP A 118 1.88 16.76 20.50
N GLN A 119 3.10 16.31 20.21
CA GLN A 119 4.30 16.80 20.91
C GLN A 119 4.60 18.27 20.62
N ALA A 120 4.35 18.75 19.40
CA ALA A 120 4.51 20.16 19.07
C ALA A 120 3.51 21.02 19.85
N ASP A 121 2.24 20.62 19.90
CA ASP A 121 1.19 21.35 20.64
C ASP A 121 1.49 21.42 22.15
N LEU A 122 2.06 20.36 22.74
CA LEU A 122 2.49 20.34 24.14
C LEU A 122 3.61 21.35 24.40
N LYS A 123 4.57 21.52 23.48
CA LYS A 123 5.69 22.47 23.64
C LYS A 123 5.28 23.94 23.49
N HIS A 124 4.13 24.22 22.88
CA HIS A 124 3.63 25.59 22.70
C HIS A 124 2.69 26.04 23.83
N LYS A 125 2.24 25.13 24.70
CA LYS A 125 1.30 25.43 25.81
C LYS A 125 1.96 25.76 27.15
N TRP A 126 3.28 25.60 27.27
CA TRP A 126 4.08 25.83 28.48
C TRP A 126 5.31 26.66 28.14
#